data_AF-A0A5S5CUV1-F1
#
_entry.id   AF-A0A5S5CUV1-F1
#
_cell.length_a   1.000
_cell.length_b   1.000
_cell.length_c   1.000
_cell.angle_alpha   90.00
_cell.angle_beta   90.00
_cell.angle_gamma   90.00
#
_symmetry.space_group_name_H-M   'P 1'
#
loop_
_entity.id
_entity.type
_entity.pdbx_description
1 polymer ?
#
loop_
_entity_poly.entity_id
_entity_poly.type
_entity_poly.pdbx_seq_one_letter_code
_entity_poly.pdbx_strand_id
1 'polypeptide(L)' 'MTARTSRITLAGTRRRVDLAVDSTTAVGVLLPDVLEVLDEPAGAAPEGFVLTLPDGRALPRARASAAR' A
#
# COMPACT_ATOMS: atom_id res chain seq x y z
N MET A 1 -21.31 -14.98 2.15
CA MET A 1 -20.66 -13.75 1.63
C MET A 1 -19.42 -14.17 0.86
N THR A 2 -19.41 -14.03 -0.47
CA THR A 2 -18.18 -14.23 -1.25
C THR A 2 -17.31 -12.99 -1.08
N ALA A 3 -16.20 -13.10 -0.35
CA ALA A 3 -15.22 -12.02 -0.29
C ALA A 3 -14.67 -11.76 -1.70
N ARG A 4 -14.73 -10.51 -2.17
CA ARG A 4 -14.27 -10.15 -3.51
C ARG A 4 -12.84 -9.65 -3.39
N THR A 5 -11.90 -10.47 -3.83
CA THR A 5 -10.47 -10.22 -3.68
C THR A 5 -9.85 -9.80 -5.01
N SER A 6 -8.97 -8.81 -4.95
CA SER A 6 -8.10 -8.39 -6.05
C SER A 6 -6.66 -8.78 -5.73
N ARG A 7 -5.91 -9.23 -6.75
CA ARG A 7 -4.47 -9.43 -6.63
C ARG A 7 -3.75 -8.22 -7.20
N ILE A 8 -2.82 -7.66 -6.44
CA ILE A 8 -1.99 -6.52 -6.84
C ILE A 8 -0.52 -6.88 -6.66
N THR A 9 0.33 -6.27 -7.48
CA THR A 9 1.79 -6.33 -7.32
C THR A 9 2.26 -4.97 -6.84
N LEU A 10 3.04 -4.95 -5.76
CA LEU A 10 3.70 -3.74 -5.26
C LEU A 10 5.20 -3.87 -5.46
N ALA A 11 5.81 -2.78 -5.91
CA ALA A 11 7.25 -2.69 -6.10
C ALA A 11 7.82 -1.61 -5.18
N GLY A 12 8.60 -2.05 -4.20
CA GLY A 12 9.45 -1.20 -3.38
C GLY A 12 10.85 -1.04 -3.98
N THR A 13 11.72 -0.34 -3.27
CA THR A 13 13.13 -0.15 -3.61
C THR A 13 13.94 -1.43 -3.44
N ARG A 14 13.57 -2.29 -2.47
CA ARG A 14 14.32 -3.52 -2.15
C ARG A 14 13.72 -4.79 -2.73
N ARG A 15 12.39 -4.89 -2.77
CA ARG A 15 11.70 -6.07 -3.33
C ARG A 15 10.36 -5.73 -3.93
N ARG A 16 9.81 -6.72 -4.63
CA ARG A 16 8.43 -6.75 -5.11
C ARG A 16 7.65 -7.82 -4.37
N VAL A 17 6.38 -7.55 -4.09
CA VAL A 17 5.47 -8.49 -3.43
C VAL A 17 4.12 -8.52 -4.12
N ASP A 18 3.50 -9.69 -4.14
CA ASP A 18 2.11 -9.86 -4.58
C ASP A 18 1.20 -9.96 -3.36
N LEU A 19 0.13 -9.16 -3.35
CA LEU A 19 -0.83 -9.12 -2.25
C LEU A 19 -2.23 -9.41 -2.76
N ALA A 20 -2.99 -10.15 -1.96
CA ALA A 20 -4.42 -10.32 -2.13
C ALA A 20 -5.13 -9.32 -1.20
N VAL A 21 -5.89 -8.39 -1.77
CA VAL A 21 -6.57 -7.32 -1.05
C VAL A 21 -8.08 -7.39 -1.32
N ASP A 22 -8.89 -6.90 -0.39
CA ASP A 22 -10.30 -6.71 -0.66
C ASP A 22 -10.47 -5.69 -1.80
N SER A 23 -11.28 -6.04 -2.80
CA SER A 23 -11.49 -5.24 -4.00
C SER A 23 -12.19 -3.89 -3.74
N THR A 24 -12.76 -3.70 -2.55
CA THR A 24 -13.40 -2.46 -2.10
C THR A 24 -12.48 -1.61 -1.23
N THR A 25 -11.34 -2.16 -0.80
CA THR A 25 -10.34 -1.42 -0.01
C THR A 25 -9.54 -0.49 -0.90
N ALA A 26 -9.48 0.78 -0.54
CA ALA A 26 -8.60 1.74 -1.18
C ALA A 26 -7.13 1.39 -0.88
N VAL A 27 -6.35 0.98 -1.89
CA VAL A 27 -4.96 0.51 -1.74
C VAL A 27 -4.05 1.52 -1.02
N GLY A 28 -4.34 2.83 -1.11
CA GLY A 28 -3.60 3.87 -0.39
C GLY A 28 -3.73 3.83 1.15
N VAL A 29 -4.63 3.01 1.71
CA VAL A 29 -4.72 2.74 3.16
C VAL A 29 -3.65 1.76 3.64
N LEU A 30 -3.03 1.01 2.72
CA LEU A 30 -2.07 -0.05 3.08
C LEU A 30 -0.72 0.52 3.54
N LEU A 31 -0.50 1.82 3.41
CA LEU A 31 0.61 2.52 4.05
C LEU A 31 0.24 2.87 5.50
N PRO A 32 1.12 2.60 6.49
CA PRO A 32 2.53 2.21 6.32
C PRO A 32 2.79 0.70 6.29
N ASP A 33 1.81 -0.15 6.62
CA ASP A 33 1.98 -1.59 6.85
C ASP A 33 2.71 -2.31 5.72
N VAL A 34 2.44 -1.92 4.48
CA VAL A 34 3.08 -2.53 3.32
C VAL A 34 4.56 -2.20 3.16
N LEU A 35 5.07 -1.16 3.82
CA LEU A 35 6.51 -0.83 3.83
C LEU A 35 7.31 -1.92 4.55
N GLU A 36 6.78 -2.47 5.64
CA GLU A 36 7.39 -3.61 6.33
C GLU A 36 7.40 -4.85 5.42
N VAL A 37 6.28 -5.10 4.75
CA VAL A 37 6.15 -6.18 3.76
C VAL A 37 6.99 -5.92 2.51
N LEU A 38 7.49 -4.71 2.27
CA LEU A 38 8.47 -4.39 1.23
C LEU A 38 9.91 -4.31 1.75
N ASP A 39 10.14 -4.47 3.06
CA ASP A 39 11.43 -4.26 3.76
C ASP A 39 12.01 -2.85 3.51
N GLU A 40 11.14 -1.87 3.26
CA GLU A 40 11.59 -0.49 3.14
C GLU A 40 12.24 -0.01 4.45
N PRO A 41 13.31 0.78 4.37
CA PRO A 41 14.13 1.10 5.54
C PRO A 41 13.34 1.83 6.61
N ALA A 42 13.36 1.30 7.84
CA ALA A 42 12.66 1.85 9.00
C ALA A 42 13.04 3.30 9.39
N GLY A 43 14.16 3.83 8.85
CA GLY A 43 14.59 5.21 9.04
C GLY A 43 14.01 6.20 8.02
N ALA A 44 13.36 5.73 6.96
CA ALA A 44 12.63 6.59 6.03
C ALA A 44 11.26 6.89 6.64
N ALA A 45 11.00 8.16 6.93
CA ALA A 45 9.70 8.62 7.43
C ALA A 45 8.59 8.06 6.52
N PRO A 46 7.60 7.30 7.04
CA PRO A 46 6.53 6.72 6.22
C PRO A 46 5.80 7.77 5.38
N GLU A 47 5.82 9.03 5.83
CA GLU A 47 5.27 10.16 5.13
C GLU A 47 5.95 10.48 3.80
N GLY A 48 7.18 10.03 3.59
CA GLY A 48 7.94 10.20 2.35
C GLY A 48 7.57 9.19 1.25
N PHE A 49 6.76 8.17 1.55
CA PHE A 49 6.35 7.18 0.56
C PHE A 49 4.97 7.49 -0.03
N VAL A 50 4.84 7.23 -1.32
CA VAL A 50 3.59 7.34 -2.06
C VAL A 50 3.42 6.12 -2.95
N LEU A 51 2.23 5.53 -2.96
CA LEU A 51 1.89 4.49 -3.92
C LEU A 51 1.57 5.14 -5.27
N THR A 52 2.12 4.59 -6.34
CA THR A 52 1.87 5.07 -7.70
C THR A 52 1.33 3.93 -8.56
N LEU A 53 0.48 4.28 -9.53
CA LEU A 53 0.17 3.40 -10.64
C LEU A 53 1.40 3.30 -11.57
N PRO A 54 1.50 2.27 -12.43
CA PRO A 54 2.63 2.12 -13.36
C PRO A 54 2.83 3.30 -14.31
N ASP A 55 1.78 4.11 -14.54
CA ASP A 55 1.83 5.34 -15.33
C ASP A 55 2.31 6.58 -14.55
N GLY A 56 2.72 6.40 -13.29
CA GLY A 56 3.26 7.45 -12.42
C GLY A 56 2.21 8.25 -11.65
N ARG A 57 0.90 7.99 -11.87
CA ARG A 57 -0.14 8.67 -11.08
C ARG A 57 -0.12 8.21 -9.64
N ALA A 58 -0.02 9.16 -8.71
CA ALA A 58 -0.09 8.89 -7.28
C ALA A 58 -1.49 8.44 -6.86
N LEU A 59 -1.56 7.39 -6.07
CA LEU A 59 -2.79 6.98 -5.39
C LEU A 59 -2.99 7.88 -4.16
N PRO A 60 -4.24 8.32 -3.88
CA PRO A 60 -4.53 9.10 -2.68
C PRO A 60 -4.13 8.30 -1.44
N ARG A 61 -3.29 8.89 -0.58
CA ARG A 61 -3.01 8.30 0.73
C ARG A 61 -4.29 8.37 1.54
N ALA A 62 -4.75 7.23 2.05
CA ALA A 62 -5.89 7.30 2.95
C ALA A 62 -5.41 7.91 4.26
N ARG A 63 -6.08 8.96 4.70
CA ARG A 63 -5.88 9.49 6.04
C ARG A 63 -6.47 8.43 6.96
N ALA A 64 -5.63 7.75 7.75
CA ALA A 64 -6.12 6.91 8.83
C ALA A 64 -7.08 7.77 9.66
N SER A 65 -8.37 7.44 9.64
CA SER A 65 -9.27 7.97 10.65
C SER A 65 -8.75 7.43 11.96
N ALA A 66 -8.27 8.31 12.85
CA ALA A 66 -8.00 7.93 14.22
C ALA A 66 -9.31 7.41 14.81
N ALA A 67 -9.49 6.09 14.83
CA ALA A 67 -10.54 5.46 15.59
C ALA A 67 -10.21 5.74 17.07
N ARG A 68 -11.06 6.56 17.69
CA ARG A 68 -11.19 6.64 19.14
C ARG A 68 -12.00 5.46 19.65
#